data_AF-A0A1F6DWH8-F1
#
_entry.id   AF-A0A1F6DWH8-F1
#
_cell.length_a   1.000
_cell.length_b   1.000
_cell.length_c   1.000
_cell.angle_alpha   90.00
_cell.angle_beta   90.00
_cell.angle_gamma   90.00
#
_symmetry.space_group_name_H-M   'P 1'
#
loop_
_entity.id
_entity.type
_entity.pdbx_description
1 polymer ?
#
loop_
_entity_poly.entity_id
_entity_poly.type
_entity_poly.pdbx_seq_one_letter_code
_entity_poly.pdbx_strand_id
1 'polypeptide(L)'
;MRFSVSSGTLKFIIGWAAVFLFRLIPFRPPNFEPMLATVMPFSKRYGIVGSFLFGFLGIVLFDAVTSGWGSWTAVTAISYGLLGVAAHLFFRKRDASVRNFLLFGIPATVAYDAVTMMIGPLFMQQPLMSALLGQISFTLMHLIGTIVFSVLLSPALYRWVIENERFELTFLRSSSVAMKEN
;
A
#
# COMPACT_ATOMS: atom_id res chain seq x y z
N MET A 1 30.78 -2.14 -12.66
CA MET A 1 30.02 -2.37 -11.41
C MET A 1 28.92 -3.38 -11.69
N ARG A 2 28.87 -4.52 -10.99
CA ARG A 2 27.74 -5.46 -11.06
C ARG A 2 26.74 -5.08 -9.97
N PHE A 3 25.63 -4.45 -10.34
CA PHE A 3 24.52 -4.23 -9.42
C PHE A 3 23.79 -5.56 -9.21
N SER A 4 23.86 -6.09 -7.99
CA SER A 4 23.09 -7.26 -7.56
C SER A 4 21.91 -6.76 -6.72
N VAL A 5 20.69 -6.92 -7.22
CA VAL A 5 19.46 -6.56 -6.49
C VAL A 5 18.97 -7.82 -5.77
N SER A 6 18.79 -7.74 -4.45
CA SER A 6 18.22 -8.87 -3.69
C SER A 6 16.77 -9.12 -4.12
N SER A 7 16.34 -10.39 -4.11
CA SER A 7 14.94 -10.77 -4.40
C SER A 7 13.93 -9.96 -3.58
N GLY A 8 14.25 -9.64 -2.32
CA GLY A 8 13.41 -8.80 -1.47
C GLY A 8 13.33 -7.35 -1.94
N THR A 9 14.46 -6.71 -2.26
CA THR A 9 14.46 -5.33 -2.79
C THR A 9 13.68 -5.24 -4.10
N LEU A 10 13.81 -6.24 -4.97
CA LEU A 10 13.05 -6.28 -6.22
C LEU A 10 11.53 -6.39 -5.97
N LYS A 11 11.09 -7.29 -5.07
CA LYS A 11 9.68 -7.41 -4.70
C LYS A 11 9.13 -6.15 -4.04
N PHE A 12 9.96 -5.49 -3.22
CA PHE A 12 9.61 -4.20 -2.63
C PHE A 12 9.30 -3.16 -3.72
N ILE A 13 10.22 -2.99 -4.66
CA ILE A 13 10.10 -2.03 -5.76
C ILE A 13 8.90 -2.37 -6.65
N ILE A 14 8.70 -3.65 -7.00
CA ILE A 14 7.56 -4.08 -7.83
C ILE A 14 6.25 -3.78 -7.12
N GLY A 15 6.11 -4.13 -5.85
CA GLY A 15 4.88 -3.86 -5.10
C GLY A 15 4.60 -2.36 -4.97
N TRP A 16 5.63 -1.58 -4.68
CA TRP A 16 5.53 -0.13 -4.59
C TRP A 16 5.13 0.49 -5.93
N ALA A 17 5.81 0.09 -7.02
CA ALA A 17 5.52 0.57 -8.37
C ALA A 17 4.11 0.15 -8.84
N ALA A 18 3.67 -1.07 -8.52
CA ALA A 18 2.32 -1.52 -8.86
C ALA A 18 1.25 -0.67 -8.16
N VAL A 19 1.42 -0.38 -6.86
CA VAL A 19 0.53 0.54 -6.14
C VAL A 19 0.59 1.92 -6.76
N PHE A 20 1.78 2.46 -7.01
CA PHE A 20 1.97 3.77 -7.62
C PHE A 20 1.26 3.90 -8.98
N LEU A 21 1.45 2.93 -9.87
CA LEU A 21 0.80 2.89 -11.18
C LEU A 21 -0.72 2.72 -11.07
N PHE A 22 -1.21 1.90 -10.15
CA PHE A 22 -2.65 1.78 -9.89
C PHE A 22 -3.27 3.12 -9.48
N ARG A 23 -2.54 3.92 -8.70
CA ARG A 23 -3.01 5.23 -8.27
C ARG A 23 -3.10 6.25 -9.39
N LEU A 24 -2.36 6.06 -10.49
CA LEU A 24 -2.41 6.90 -11.68
C LEU A 24 -3.61 6.59 -12.60
N ILE A 25 -4.37 5.53 -12.33
CA ILE A 25 -5.57 5.21 -13.10
C ILE A 25 -6.61 6.34 -12.92
N PRO A 26 -7.07 6.98 -14.01
CA PRO A 26 -8.03 8.07 -13.93
C PRO A 26 -9.42 7.54 -13.51
N PHE A 27 -10.26 8.42 -12.96
CA PHE A 27 -11.65 8.15 -12.56
C PHE A 27 -11.84 7.06 -11.49
N ARG A 28 -10.78 6.69 -10.77
CA ARG A 28 -10.92 5.82 -9.59
C ARG A 28 -11.55 6.61 -8.42
N PRO A 29 -12.36 5.95 -7.57
CA PRO A 29 -12.81 6.58 -6.35
C PRO A 29 -11.62 7.00 -5.48
N PRO A 30 -11.67 8.17 -4.82
CA PRO A 30 -10.62 8.64 -3.93
C PRO A 30 -10.26 7.59 -2.87
N ASN A 31 -8.96 7.36 -2.66
CA ASN A 31 -8.40 6.38 -1.72
C ASN A 31 -8.93 4.93 -1.85
N PHE A 32 -9.65 4.59 -2.92
CA PHE A 32 -9.89 3.19 -3.29
C PHE A 32 -8.63 2.66 -3.99
N GLU A 33 -7.62 2.30 -3.20
CA GLU A 33 -6.30 1.92 -3.71
C GLU A 33 -5.65 0.81 -2.88
N PRO A 34 -4.79 -0.02 -3.50
CA PRO A 34 -4.17 -1.16 -2.84
C PRO A 34 -3.03 -0.77 -1.87
N MET A 35 -2.89 0.51 -1.48
CA MET A 35 -1.80 1.00 -0.62
C MET A 35 -1.76 0.27 0.72
N LEU A 36 -2.86 0.33 1.49
CA LEU A 36 -2.95 -0.32 2.80
C LEU A 36 -2.88 -1.85 2.68
N ALA A 37 -3.53 -2.42 1.67
CA ALA A 37 -3.51 -3.85 1.40
C ALA A 37 -2.13 -4.40 1.03
N THR A 38 -1.27 -3.55 0.44
CA THR A 38 0.11 -3.92 0.12
C THR A 38 1.03 -3.71 1.31
N VAL A 39 0.89 -2.59 2.04
CA VAL A 39 1.76 -2.29 3.17
C VAL A 39 1.61 -3.30 4.31
N MET A 40 0.41 -3.84 4.55
CA MET A 40 0.18 -4.83 5.61
C MET A 40 1.08 -6.07 5.49
N PRO A 41 1.04 -6.86 4.40
CA PRO A 41 1.94 -8.01 4.24
C PRO A 41 3.41 -7.61 4.07
N PHE A 42 3.69 -6.50 3.38
CA PHE A 42 5.06 -6.01 3.20
C PHE A 42 5.71 -5.64 4.53
N SER A 43 4.93 -5.09 5.45
CA SER A 43 5.44 -4.61 6.72
C SER A 43 6.11 -5.70 7.54
N LYS A 44 5.63 -6.94 7.43
CA LYS A 44 6.19 -8.09 8.13
C LYS A 44 7.59 -8.46 7.61
N ARG A 45 7.90 -8.22 6.33
CA ARG A 45 9.21 -8.49 5.72
C ARG A 45 10.19 -7.31 5.84
N TYR A 46 9.72 -6.09 5.60
CA TYR A 46 10.61 -4.93 5.37
C TYR A 46 10.78 -4.02 6.59
N GLY A 47 10.22 -4.39 7.74
CA GLY A 47 10.45 -3.69 9.00
C GLY A 47 9.78 -2.31 9.07
N ILE A 48 10.07 -1.58 10.16
CA ILE A 48 9.52 -0.24 10.41
C ILE A 48 9.87 0.73 9.27
N VAL A 49 11.16 0.83 8.94
CA VAL A 49 11.66 1.82 7.96
C VAL A 49 11.09 1.54 6.57
N GLY A 50 11.14 0.28 6.11
CA GLY A 50 10.59 -0.08 4.81
C GLY A 50 9.09 0.18 4.70
N SER A 51 8.34 -0.10 5.77
CA SER A 51 6.89 0.15 5.82
C SER A 51 6.55 1.64 5.81
N PHE A 52 7.30 2.43 6.58
CA PHE A 52 7.14 3.88 6.60
C PHE A 52 7.42 4.48 5.22
N LEU A 53 8.56 4.14 4.63
CA LEU A 53 8.94 4.66 3.32
C LEU A 53 7.98 4.22 2.22
N PHE A 54 7.43 3.00 2.29
CA PHE A 54 6.44 2.53 1.33
C PHE A 54 5.23 3.47 1.26
N GLY A 55 4.61 3.76 2.42
CA GLY A 55 3.46 4.65 2.51
C GLY A 55 3.82 6.11 2.23
N PHE A 56 4.89 6.61 2.87
CA PHE A 56 5.31 8.00 2.76
C PHE A 56 5.70 8.40 1.33
N LEU A 57 6.63 7.66 0.71
CA LEU A 57 7.06 7.96 -0.66
C LEU A 57 5.94 7.67 -1.66
N GLY A 58 5.09 6.68 -1.38
CA GLY A 58 3.91 6.37 -2.18
C GLY A 58 2.99 7.58 -2.37
N ILE A 59 2.92 8.47 -1.38
CA ILE A 59 2.17 9.73 -1.45
C ILE A 59 3.02 10.86 -2.03
N VAL A 60 4.20 11.13 -1.47
CA VAL A 60 5.04 12.27 -1.88
C VAL A 60 5.33 12.25 -3.38
N LEU A 61 5.66 11.08 -3.92
CA LEU A 61 5.98 10.94 -5.34
C LEU A 61 4.72 10.96 -6.21
N PHE A 62 3.58 10.47 -5.69
CA PHE A 62 2.32 10.48 -6.44
C PHE A 62 1.81 11.92 -6.61
N ASP A 63 1.82 12.68 -5.53
CA ASP A 63 1.41 14.08 -5.55
C ASP A 63 2.38 14.92 -6.40
N ALA A 64 3.69 14.62 -6.36
CA ALA A 64 4.68 15.29 -7.21
C ALA A 64 4.35 15.20 -8.72
N VAL A 65 3.76 14.09 -9.17
CA VAL A 65 3.43 13.87 -10.59
C VAL A 65 1.99 14.19 -10.97
N THR A 66 1.12 14.47 -9.98
CA THR A 66 -0.32 14.71 -10.22
C THR A 66 -0.74 16.12 -9.83
N SER A 67 -0.90 16.40 -8.54
CA SER A 67 -1.48 17.65 -8.02
C SER A 67 -0.45 18.67 -7.54
N GLY A 68 0.83 18.30 -7.48
CA GLY A 68 1.86 19.04 -6.76
C GLY A 68 1.78 18.84 -5.25
N TRP A 69 2.75 19.43 -4.53
CA TRP A 69 2.85 19.31 -3.07
C TRP A 69 2.05 20.38 -2.34
N GLY A 70 1.38 19.99 -1.25
CA GLY A 70 0.65 20.91 -0.38
C GLY A 70 0.41 20.36 1.03
N SER A 71 -0.47 21.02 1.79
CA SER A 71 -0.88 20.55 3.12
C SER A 71 -1.47 19.13 3.07
N TRP A 72 -2.18 18.82 1.99
CA TRP A 72 -2.70 17.48 1.74
C TRP A 72 -1.58 16.44 1.66
N THR A 73 -0.54 16.69 0.87
CA THR A 73 0.63 15.82 0.74
C THR A 73 1.31 15.59 2.08
N ALA A 74 1.53 16.66 2.85
CA ALA A 74 2.23 16.55 4.14
C ALA A 74 1.47 15.65 5.13
N VAL A 75 0.17 15.90 5.30
CA VAL A 75 -0.65 15.14 6.27
C VAL A 75 -0.87 13.71 5.80
N THR A 76 -1.16 13.49 4.51
CA THR A 76 -1.43 12.15 3.98
C THR A 76 -0.17 11.29 3.90
N ALA A 77 0.98 11.85 3.52
CA ALA A 77 2.25 11.12 3.46
C ALA A 77 2.70 10.66 4.85
N ILE A 78 2.62 11.54 5.85
CA ILE A 78 2.95 11.19 7.23
C ILE A 78 1.95 10.14 7.75
N SER A 79 0.65 10.33 7.51
CA SER A 79 -0.38 9.38 7.93
C SER A 79 -0.14 7.98 7.35
N TYR A 80 0.09 7.86 6.04
CA TYR A 80 0.39 6.56 5.42
C TYR A 80 1.72 5.97 5.88
N GLY A 81 2.75 6.80 6.09
CA GLY A 81 4.01 6.34 6.66
C GLY A 81 3.81 5.75 8.06
N LEU A 82 3.09 6.46 8.93
CA LEU A 82 2.78 6.00 10.29
C LEU A 82 1.87 4.76 10.30
N LEU A 83 0.92 4.66 9.37
CA LEU A 83 0.14 3.42 9.19
C LEU A 83 1.04 2.25 8.81
N GLY A 84 2.06 2.46 7.97
CA GLY A 84 3.06 1.45 7.66
C GLY A 84 3.81 0.99 8.92
N VAL A 85 4.22 1.93 9.78
CA VAL A 85 4.83 1.60 11.08
C VAL A 85 3.87 0.81 11.97
N ALA A 86 2.63 1.28 12.10
CA ALA A 86 1.59 0.60 12.89
C ALA A 86 1.31 -0.82 12.37
N ALA A 87 1.30 -1.00 11.04
CA ALA A 87 1.15 -2.31 10.41
C ALA A 87 2.29 -3.23 10.82
N HIS A 88 3.54 -2.77 10.73
CA HIS A 88 4.69 -3.58 11.17
C HIS A 88 4.55 -3.99 12.64
N LEU A 89 4.23 -3.04 13.52
CA LEU A 89 4.08 -3.31 14.95
C LEU A 89 2.93 -4.28 15.26
N PHE A 90 1.85 -4.24 14.46
CA PHE A 90 0.71 -5.14 14.60
C PHE A 90 1.03 -6.56 14.10
N PHE A 91 1.61 -6.68 12.90
CA PHE A 91 1.84 -7.96 12.20
C PHE A 91 3.15 -8.66 12.58
N ARG A 92 4.13 -7.98 13.19
CA ARG A 92 5.38 -8.63 13.63
C ARG A 92 5.17 -9.79 14.61
N LYS A 93 4.05 -9.80 15.35
CA LYS A 93 3.67 -10.83 16.33
C LYS A 93 2.35 -11.52 15.99
N ARG A 94 1.83 -11.33 14.78
CA ARG A 94 0.52 -11.87 14.37
C ARG A 94 0.62 -12.53 13.00
N ASP A 95 -0.21 -13.55 12.79
CA ASP A 95 -0.28 -14.22 11.50
C ASP A 95 -0.84 -13.31 10.42
N ALA A 96 -0.35 -13.49 9.20
CA ALA A 96 -0.82 -12.73 8.04
C ALA A 96 -2.06 -13.42 7.45
N SER A 97 -3.15 -13.37 8.20
CA SER A 97 -4.44 -13.95 7.84
C SER A 97 -5.44 -12.87 7.46
N VAL A 98 -6.46 -13.23 6.66
CA VAL A 98 -7.58 -12.32 6.30
C VAL A 98 -8.19 -11.66 7.53
N ARG A 99 -8.38 -12.43 8.61
CA ARG A 99 -8.89 -11.90 9.89
C ARG A 99 -8.00 -10.79 10.43
N ASN A 100 -6.69 -11.00 10.49
CA ASN A 100 -5.77 -9.99 11.01
C ASN A 100 -5.62 -8.79 10.05
N PHE A 101 -5.69 -9.01 8.74
CA PHE A 101 -5.75 -7.92 7.76
C PHE A 101 -6.97 -7.04 7.95
N LEU A 102 -8.16 -7.62 8.18
CA LEU A 102 -9.37 -6.86 8.47
C LEU A 102 -9.32 -6.16 9.84
N LEU A 103 -8.84 -6.87 10.88
CA LEU A 103 -8.70 -6.32 12.23
C LEU A 103 -7.74 -5.13 12.29
N PHE A 104 -6.76 -5.07 11.42
CA PHE A 104 -5.90 -3.90 11.28
C PHE A 104 -6.47 -2.88 10.30
N GLY A 105 -6.86 -3.32 9.11
CA GLY A 105 -7.24 -2.48 7.98
C GLY A 105 -8.44 -1.58 8.30
N ILE A 106 -9.52 -2.14 8.86
CA ILE A 106 -10.73 -1.37 9.17
C ILE A 106 -10.45 -0.20 10.13
N PRO A 107 -9.90 -0.41 11.34
CA PRO A 107 -9.60 0.70 12.24
C PRO A 107 -8.51 1.62 11.70
N ALA A 108 -7.53 1.10 10.95
CA ALA A 108 -6.50 1.93 10.31
C ALA A 108 -7.12 2.90 9.30
N THR A 109 -8.07 2.45 8.47
CA THR A 109 -8.78 3.28 7.50
C THR A 109 -9.61 4.35 8.20
N VAL A 110 -10.36 4.01 9.25
CA VAL A 110 -11.13 5.00 10.03
C VAL A 110 -10.22 6.04 10.68
N ALA A 111 -9.10 5.60 11.26
CA ALA A 111 -8.14 6.51 11.89
C ALA A 111 -7.47 7.44 10.87
N TYR A 112 -7.08 6.91 9.72
CA TYR A 112 -6.53 7.68 8.60
C TYR A 112 -7.51 8.75 8.16
N ASP A 113 -8.74 8.35 7.88
CA ASP A 113 -9.79 9.24 7.40
C ASP A 113 -10.12 10.33 8.42
N ALA A 114 -10.18 9.99 9.71
CA ALA A 114 -10.38 10.96 10.77
C ALA A 114 -9.26 12.00 10.82
N VAL A 115 -8.00 11.59 10.63
CA VAL A 115 -6.85 12.51 10.58
C VAL A 115 -6.91 13.38 9.32
N THR A 116 -7.18 12.80 8.16
CA THR A 116 -7.21 13.56 6.90
C THR A 116 -8.42 14.49 6.79
N MET A 117 -9.55 14.14 7.42
CA MET A 117 -10.71 15.02 7.53
C MET A 117 -10.34 16.36 8.17
N MET A 118 -9.41 16.35 9.12
CA MET A 118 -8.96 17.56 9.83
C MET A 118 -8.20 18.54 8.93
N ILE A 119 -7.80 18.15 7.71
CA ILE A 119 -7.13 19.07 6.79
C ILE A 119 -8.03 20.26 6.46
N GLY A 120 -9.31 20.03 6.17
CA GLY A 120 -10.28 21.08 5.87
C GLY A 120 -10.45 22.07 7.03
N PRO A 121 -10.82 21.60 8.24
CA PRO A 121 -10.95 22.45 9.42
C PRO A 121 -9.66 23.19 9.80
N LEU A 122 -8.49 22.53 9.77
CA LEU A 122 -7.24 23.13 10.24
C LEU A 122 -6.60 24.10 9.25
N PHE A 123 -6.69 23.82 7.94
CA PHE A 123 -5.96 24.60 6.92
C PHE A 123 -6.88 25.43 6.02
N MET A 124 -8.17 25.12 5.95
CA MET A 124 -9.14 25.78 5.07
C MET A 124 -10.30 26.42 5.82
N GLN A 125 -10.27 26.43 7.15
CA GLN A 125 -11.33 26.99 8.02
C GLN A 125 -12.72 26.37 7.74
N GLN A 126 -12.76 25.15 7.19
CA GLN A 126 -14.02 24.45 6.94
C GLN A 126 -14.70 24.11 8.29
N PRO A 127 -16.01 24.36 8.45
CA PRO A 127 -16.71 23.94 9.65
C PRO A 127 -16.58 22.43 9.88
N LEU A 128 -16.24 22.02 11.12
CA LEU A 128 -16.01 20.61 11.46
C LEU A 128 -17.19 19.71 11.07
N MET A 129 -18.43 20.18 11.28
CA MET A 129 -19.62 19.42 10.93
C MET A 129 -19.75 19.21 9.41
N SER A 130 -19.37 20.21 8.59
CA SER A 130 -19.36 20.07 7.13
C SER A 130 -18.32 19.04 6.68
N ALA A 131 -17.12 19.09 7.25
CA ALA A 131 -16.06 18.12 6.98
C ALA A 131 -16.51 16.70 7.37
N LEU A 132 -17.11 16.53 8.54
CA LEU A 132 -17.60 15.24 9.03
C LEU A 132 -18.70 14.65 8.14
N LEU A 133 -19.69 15.45 7.72
CA LEU A 133 -20.77 14.98 6.85
C LEU A 133 -20.23 14.49 5.49
N GLY A 134 -19.27 15.21 4.91
CA GLY A 134 -18.58 14.77 3.69
C GLY A 134 -17.73 13.52 3.91
N GLN A 135 -17.13 13.38 5.09
CA GLN A 135 -16.26 12.27 5.44
C GLN A 135 -17.02 10.93 5.52
N ILE A 136 -18.30 10.92 5.91
CA ILE A 136 -19.08 9.67 6.08
C ILE A 136 -19.11 8.86 4.77
N SER A 137 -19.51 9.48 3.65
CA SER A 137 -19.58 8.77 2.36
C SER A 137 -18.21 8.37 1.86
N PHE A 138 -17.20 9.23 2.06
CA PHE A 138 -15.81 8.96 1.74
C PHE A 138 -15.28 7.73 2.49
N THR A 139 -15.49 7.68 3.80
CA THR A 139 -15.01 6.58 4.65
C THR A 139 -15.72 5.27 4.36
N LEU A 140 -17.01 5.30 4.01
CA LEU A 140 -17.70 4.09 3.57
C LEU A 140 -17.07 3.51 2.30
N MET A 141 -16.77 4.35 1.30
CA MET A 141 -16.07 3.89 0.08
C MET A 141 -14.67 3.35 0.39
N HIS A 142 -13.93 4.05 1.25
CA HIS A 142 -12.57 3.67 1.63
C HIS A 142 -12.55 2.34 2.41
N LEU A 143 -13.53 2.12 3.27
CA LEU A 143 -13.73 0.85 3.99
C LEU A 143 -14.09 -0.30 3.06
N ILE A 144 -14.96 -0.09 2.07
CA ILE A 144 -15.27 -1.12 1.07
C ILE A 144 -14.00 -1.55 0.34
N GLY A 145 -13.21 -0.59 -0.14
CA GLY A 145 -11.92 -0.88 -0.79
C GLY A 145 -10.96 -1.62 0.14
N THR A 146 -10.85 -1.16 1.38
CA THR A 146 -10.03 -1.81 2.41
C THR A 146 -10.44 -3.26 2.62
N ILE A 147 -11.73 -3.55 2.77
CA ILE A 147 -12.25 -4.90 2.99
C ILE A 147 -11.96 -5.77 1.76
N VAL A 148 -12.31 -5.31 0.56
CA VAL A 148 -12.11 -6.06 -0.69
C VAL A 148 -10.64 -6.40 -0.88
N PHE A 149 -9.73 -5.42 -0.75
CA PHE A 149 -8.30 -5.68 -0.92
C PHE A 149 -7.67 -6.46 0.25
N SER A 150 -8.20 -6.34 1.48
CA SER A 150 -7.75 -7.14 2.63
C SER A 150 -8.10 -8.61 2.47
N VAL A 151 -9.25 -8.91 1.89
CA VAL A 151 -9.73 -10.28 1.66
C VAL A 151 -9.05 -10.89 0.44
N LEU A 152 -8.96 -10.16 -0.67
CA LEU A 152 -8.51 -10.73 -1.95
C LEU A 152 -7.00 -10.55 -2.19
N LEU A 153 -6.49 -9.34 -1.96
CA LEU A 153 -5.14 -8.96 -2.40
C LEU A 153 -4.07 -9.22 -1.33
N SER A 154 -4.34 -8.83 -0.08
CA SER A 154 -3.36 -8.93 1.02
C SER A 154 -2.84 -10.38 1.24
N PRO A 155 -3.68 -11.43 1.20
CA PRO A 155 -3.21 -12.81 1.33
C PRO A 155 -2.38 -13.26 0.12
N ALA A 156 -2.72 -12.81 -1.09
CA ALA A 156 -1.95 -13.14 -2.29
C ALA A 156 -0.57 -12.47 -2.26
N LEU A 157 -0.51 -11.20 -1.86
CA LEU A 157 0.73 -10.47 -1.68
C LEU A 157 1.59 -11.07 -0.55
N TYR A 158 0.97 -11.50 0.55
CA TYR A 158 1.71 -12.18 1.62
C TYR A 158 2.43 -13.43 1.10
N ARG A 159 1.73 -14.30 0.38
CA ARG A 159 2.32 -15.52 -0.21
C ARG A 159 3.44 -15.16 -1.19
N TRP A 160 3.22 -14.17 -2.05
CA TRP A 160 4.23 -13.73 -3.01
C TRP A 160 5.48 -13.12 -2.34
N VAL A 161 5.30 -12.31 -1.30
CA VAL A 161 6.38 -11.53 -0.69
C VAL A 161 7.11 -12.31 0.39
N ILE A 162 6.41 -13.09 1.20
CA ILE A 162 7.00 -13.74 2.38
C ILE A 162 7.26 -15.22 2.09
N GLU A 163 6.28 -15.96 1.56
CA GLU A 163 6.41 -17.42 1.41
C GLU A 163 7.30 -17.82 0.22
N ASN A 164 7.36 -16.99 -0.82
CA ASN A 164 8.28 -17.20 -1.94
C ASN A 164 9.60 -16.46 -1.71
N GLU A 165 10.68 -17.16 -1.38
CA GLU A 165 12.00 -16.51 -1.22
C GLU A 165 12.67 -16.18 -2.56
N ARG A 166 12.45 -17.03 -3.58
CA ARG A 166 13.01 -16.86 -4.93
C ARG A 166 12.03 -16.14 -5.85
N PHE A 167 12.55 -15.20 -6.64
CA PHE A 167 11.81 -14.59 -7.74
C PHE A 167 12.05 -15.46 -8.97
N GLU A 168 11.23 -16.50 -9.16
CA GLU A 168 11.33 -17.36 -10.34
C GLU A 168 10.57 -16.71 -11.50
N LEU A 169 11.31 -16.04 -12.38
CA LEU A 169 10.81 -15.70 -13.70
C LEU A 169 10.90 -16.97 -14.56
N THR A 170 9.89 -17.83 -14.49
CA THR A 170 9.75 -18.94 -15.43
C THR A 170 9.24 -18.38 -16.76
N PHE A 171 10.06 -17.55 -17.41
CA PHE A 171 9.81 -17.12 -18.78
C PHE A 171 10.32 -18.23 -19.70
N LEU A 172 9.40 -19.06 -20.19
CA LEU A 172 9.53 -19.97 -21.33
C LEU A 172 10.98 -20.30 -21.75
N ARG A 173 11.59 -21.30 -21.09
CA ARG A 173 12.68 -22.05 -21.74
C ARG A 173 12.04 -22.98 -22.77
N SER A 174 11.66 -22.42 -23.92
CA SER A 174 11.26 -23.22 -25.08
C SER A 174 12.41 -24.14 -25.45
N SER A 175 12.11 -25.42 -25.49
CA SER A 175 12.98 -26.54 -25.81
C SER A 175 13.66 -26.31 -27.16
N SER A 176 14.94 -25.92 -27.13
CA SER A 176 15.84 -25.97 -28.29
C SER A 176 17.11 -26.76 -27.97
N VAL A 177 16.94 -27.87 -27.25
CA VAL A 177 17.92 -28.95 -27.22
C VAL A 177 17.22 -30.21 -27.68
N ALA A 178 16.78 -30.18 -28.94
CA ALA A 178 16.54 -31.37 -29.73
C ALA A 178 17.56 -31.35 -30.88
N MET A 179 18.27 -32.47 -31.02
CA MET A 179 19.17 -32.86 -32.11
C MET A 179 20.53 -32.16 -32.22
N LYS A 180 21.53 -32.78 -31.57
CA LYS A 180 22.79 -33.17 -32.23
C LYS A 180 23.29 -34.50 -31.64
N GLU A 181 22.64 -35.58 -32.06
CA GLU A 181 23.30 -36.88 -32.21
C GLU A 181 23.06 -37.31 -33.66
N ASN A 182 24.14 -37.29 -34.43
CA ASN A 182 24.50 -38.11 -35.59
C ASN A 182 25.73 -37.51 -36.25
#